data_AF-A0A3D8I8P4-F1
#
_entry.id   AF-A0A3D8I8P4-F1
#
_cell.length_a   1.000
_cell.length_b   1.000
_cell.length_c   1.000
_cell.angle_alpha   90.00
_cell.angle_beta   90.00
_cell.angle_gamma   90.00
#
_symmetry.space_group_name_H-M   'P 1'
#
loop_
_entity.id
_entity.type
_entity.pdbx_description
1 polymer ?
#
loop_
_entity_poly.entity_id
_entity_poly.type
_entity_poly.pdbx_seq_one_letter_code
_entity_poly.pdbx_strand_id
1 'polypeptide(L)'
;MDWQWYKFKELLENESGVYVYDEKLYKEVEILRKKNGGIYYFNLILPNGDILYKGILSNGYEVESNPSATKEDKIIKRYSRIGEYNFIRYQYHDSSHKRHIIAKVKGFKYVYYGLWLGGDEGGGFHWKTKKVGDYYLDNNIFYIKDATNDQ
;
A
#
# COMPACT_ATOMS: atom_id res chain seq x y z
N MET A 1 2.59 -19.11 -24.27
CA MET A 1 3.09 -17.87 -23.62
C MET A 1 1.96 -17.25 -22.83
N ASP A 2 2.14 -16.98 -21.54
CA ASP A 2 1.09 -16.40 -20.70
C ASP A 2 1.07 -14.86 -20.83
N TRP A 3 0.27 -14.34 -21.76
CA TRP A 3 0.25 -12.89 -22.05
C TRP A 3 -0.18 -12.03 -20.86
N GLN A 4 -1.06 -12.52 -19.97
CA GLN A 4 -1.47 -11.76 -18.79
C GLN A 4 -0.35 -11.68 -17.75
N TRP A 5 0.52 -12.67 -17.69
CA TRP A 5 1.70 -12.60 -16.84
C TRP A 5 2.64 -11.47 -17.28
N TYR A 6 2.89 -11.33 -18.58
CA TYR A 6 3.70 -10.23 -19.11
C TYR A 6 3.01 -8.88 -18.94
N LYS A 7 1.69 -8.80 -19.18
CA LYS A 7 0.92 -7.58 -18.91
C LYS A 7 0.97 -7.19 -17.43
N PHE A 8 0.89 -8.17 -16.52
CA PHE A 8 1.04 -7.93 -15.09
C PHE A 8 2.42 -7.36 -14.75
N LYS A 9 3.50 -7.92 -15.31
CA LYS A 9 4.85 -7.39 -15.10
C LYS A 9 5.01 -5.95 -15.60
N GLU A 10 4.51 -5.68 -16.81
CA GLU A 10 4.52 -4.33 -17.39
C GLU A 10 3.78 -3.32 -16.48
N LEU A 11 2.59 -3.67 -15.98
CA LEU A 11 1.83 -2.84 -15.04
C LEU A 11 2.59 -2.65 -13.72
N LEU A 12 3.22 -3.70 -13.21
CA LEU A 12 3.99 -3.64 -11.97
C LEU A 12 5.19 -2.69 -12.13
N GLU A 13 5.93 -2.80 -13.22
CA GLU A 13 7.12 -1.98 -13.51
C GLU A 13 6.77 -0.52 -13.79
N ASN A 14 5.70 -0.26 -14.55
CA ASN A 14 5.39 1.09 -15.04
C ASN A 14 4.40 1.87 -14.18
N GLU A 15 3.51 1.18 -13.45
CA GLU A 15 2.42 1.83 -12.72
C GLU A 15 2.41 1.56 -11.22
N SER A 16 2.99 0.45 -10.75
CA SER A 16 2.98 0.16 -9.32
C SER A 16 4.03 0.97 -8.59
N GLY A 17 3.70 1.42 -7.38
CA GLY A 17 4.61 2.22 -6.57
C GLY A 17 3.92 3.26 -5.71
N VAL A 18 4.71 4.22 -5.26
CA VAL A 18 4.32 5.28 -4.33
C VAL A 18 4.00 6.55 -5.10
N TYR A 19 2.76 7.01 -5.00
CA TYR A 19 2.27 8.24 -5.61
C TYR A 19 2.28 9.32 -4.54
N VAL A 20 3.19 10.28 -4.68
CA VAL A 20 3.47 11.34 -3.72
C VAL A 20 2.75 12.62 -4.15
N TYR A 21 1.88 13.12 -3.27
CA TYR A 21 1.05 14.30 -3.46
C TYR A 21 1.67 15.54 -2.80
N ASP A 22 2.37 15.35 -1.67
CA ASP A 22 3.18 16.40 -1.04
C ASP A 22 4.63 15.90 -0.88
N GLU A 23 5.51 16.38 -1.78
CA GLU A 23 6.92 15.99 -1.79
C GLU A 23 7.66 16.40 -0.52
N LYS A 24 7.34 17.57 0.05
CA LYS A 24 8.04 18.08 1.22
C LYS A 24 7.72 17.23 2.43
N LEU A 25 6.42 17.01 2.69
CA LEU A 25 5.98 16.18 3.80
C LEU A 25 6.39 14.71 3.60
N TYR A 26 6.35 14.19 2.37
CA TYR A 26 6.80 12.83 2.11
C TYR A 26 8.27 12.61 2.48
N LYS A 27 9.16 13.52 2.07
CA LYS A 27 10.59 13.45 2.42
C LYS A 27 10.80 13.49 3.94
N GLU A 28 10.05 14.34 4.62
CA GLU A 28 10.10 14.44 6.08
C GLU A 28 9.68 13.12 6.75
N VAL A 29 8.54 12.54 6.33
CA VAL A 29 8.06 11.25 6.82
C VAL A 29 9.08 10.14 6.59
N GLU A 30 9.72 10.11 5.42
CA GLU A 30 10.76 9.13 5.11
C GLU A 30 12.03 9.29 5.97
N ILE A 31 12.40 10.52 6.32
CA ILE A 31 13.50 10.79 7.26
C ILE A 31 13.13 10.27 8.65
N LEU A 32 11.92 10.56 9.14
CA LEU A 32 11.41 10.04 10.41
C LEU A 32 11.41 8.50 10.39
N ARG A 33 10.93 7.91 9.29
CA ARG A 33 10.88 6.46 9.07
C ARG A 33 12.26 5.82 9.19
N LYS A 34 13.25 6.36 8.48
CA LYS A 34 14.62 5.83 8.49
C LYS A 34 15.30 6.02 9.84
N LYS A 35 15.10 7.17 10.48
CA LYS A 35 15.72 7.49 11.78
C LYS A 35 15.20 6.59 12.90
N ASN A 36 13.91 6.28 12.89
CA ASN A 36 13.25 5.57 13.99
C ASN A 36 13.01 4.07 13.71
N GLY A 37 13.51 3.54 12.59
CA GLY A 37 13.20 2.16 12.15
C GLY A 37 11.74 1.96 11.70
N GLY A 38 11.01 3.07 11.52
CA GLY A 38 9.65 3.22 10.98
C GLY A 38 9.03 4.55 11.43
N ILE A 39 7.77 4.83 11.11
CA ILE A 39 7.13 6.11 11.48
C ILE A 39 6.61 5.99 12.90
N TYR A 40 7.52 6.03 13.87
CA TYR A 40 7.18 5.74 15.26
C TYR A 40 7.51 6.92 16.16
N TYR A 41 6.45 7.48 16.74
CA TYR A 41 6.45 7.99 18.11
C TYR A 41 5.56 7.13 19.03
N PHE A 42 4.51 6.48 18.50
CA PHE A 42 3.64 5.53 19.24
C PHE A 42 2.86 4.61 18.28
N ASN A 43 2.47 3.43 18.78
CA ASN A 43 1.64 2.44 18.07
C ASN A 43 0.25 2.41 18.69
N LEU A 44 -0.81 2.54 17.89
CA LEU A 44 -2.18 2.32 18.34
C LEU A 44 -2.70 1.00 17.76
N ILE A 45 -3.11 0.07 18.62
CA ILE A 45 -3.83 -1.14 18.20
C ILE A 45 -5.30 -0.77 18.06
N LEU A 46 -5.82 -0.87 16.85
CA LEU A 46 -7.22 -0.64 16.54
C LEU A 46 -8.09 -1.81 17.02
N PRO A 47 -9.41 -1.60 17.25
CA PRO A 47 -10.30 -2.66 17.73
C PRO A 47 -10.38 -3.91 16.84
N ASN A 48 -10.04 -3.78 15.56
CA ASN A 48 -9.97 -4.86 14.58
C ASN A 48 -8.62 -5.61 14.58
N GLY A 49 -7.69 -5.25 15.47
CA GLY A 49 -6.35 -5.83 15.56
C GLY A 49 -5.30 -5.18 14.65
N ASP A 50 -5.68 -4.17 13.85
CA ASP A 50 -4.74 -3.43 13.01
C ASP A 50 -3.86 -2.49 13.81
N ILE A 51 -2.66 -2.21 13.30
CA ILE A 51 -1.72 -1.28 13.94
C ILE A 51 -1.66 0.02 13.14
N LEU A 52 -1.97 1.13 13.80
CA LEU A 52 -1.84 2.48 13.27
C LEU A 52 -0.52 3.08 13.77
N TYR A 53 0.33 3.49 12.83
CA TYR A 53 1.62 4.10 13.10
C TYR A 53 1.52 5.62 13.02
N LYS A 54 2.02 6.31 14.05
CA LYS A 54 1.88 7.76 14.19
C LYS A 54 3.23 8.43 14.41
N GLY A 55 3.41 9.58 13.77
CA GLY A 55 4.57 10.46 13.92
C GLY A 55 4.15 11.92 13.94
N ILE A 56 5.03 12.80 14.39
CA ILE A 56 4.79 14.25 14.42
C ILE A 56 5.68 14.91 13.36
N LEU A 57 5.06 15.65 12.46
CA LEU A 57 5.73 16.46 11.45
C LEU A 57 6.24 17.77 12.08
N SER A 58 7.20 18.42 11.45
CA SER A 58 7.81 19.70 11.89
C SER A 58 6.80 20.85 11.95
N ASN A 59 5.71 20.75 11.19
CA ASN A 59 4.59 21.68 11.24
C ASN A 59 3.61 21.43 12.41
N GLY A 60 3.87 20.41 13.23
CA GLY A 60 3.06 20.04 14.39
C GLY A 60 1.89 19.11 14.09
N TYR A 61 1.61 18.80 12.82
CA TYR A 61 0.55 17.85 12.48
C TYR A 61 1.01 16.41 12.70
N GLU A 62 0.06 15.57 13.08
CA GLU A 62 0.27 14.15 13.27
C GLU A 62 0.11 13.42 11.94
N VAL A 63 1.18 12.76 11.51
CA VAL A 63 1.15 11.87 10.34
C VAL A 63 0.77 10.47 10.78
N GLU A 64 -0.13 9.87 10.02
CA GLU A 64 -0.62 8.52 10.20
C GLU A 64 -0.21 7.64 9.03
N SER A 65 0.20 6.42 9.34
CA SER A 65 0.43 5.34 8.40
C SER A 65 -0.31 4.12 8.91
N ASN A 66 -1.32 3.68 8.17
CA ASN A 66 -1.98 2.42 8.48
C ASN A 66 -1.76 1.43 7.34
N PRO A 67 -0.80 0.51 7.44
CA PRO A 67 -0.59 -0.49 6.40
C PRO A 67 -1.76 -1.48 6.27
N SER A 68 -2.63 -1.57 7.28
CA SER A 68 -3.79 -2.47 7.25
C SER A 68 -5.12 -1.78 6.91
N ALA A 69 -5.37 -0.58 7.46
CA ALA A 69 -6.67 0.09 7.36
C ALA A 69 -6.95 0.75 6.01
N THR A 70 -5.97 0.83 5.12
CA THR A 70 -6.17 1.48 3.83
C THR A 70 -6.24 0.50 2.67
N LYS A 71 -6.66 -0.76 2.89
CA LYS A 71 -7.54 -1.40 1.88
C LYS A 71 -8.92 -0.71 1.81
N GLU A 72 -8.98 0.60 2.03
CA GLU A 72 -9.93 1.44 1.33
C GLU A 72 -9.67 1.17 -0.15
N ASP A 73 -10.54 0.37 -0.77
CA ASP A 73 -10.87 0.38 -2.19
C ASP A 73 -10.93 -1.02 -2.82
N LYS A 74 -12.12 -1.28 -3.34
CA LYS A 74 -12.45 -2.32 -4.32
C LYS A 74 -11.24 -2.67 -5.18
N ILE A 75 -10.89 -3.96 -5.20
CA ILE A 75 -9.98 -4.47 -6.22
C ILE A 75 -10.63 -4.18 -7.58
N ILE A 76 -10.04 -3.27 -8.35
CA ILE A 76 -10.49 -2.96 -9.71
C ILE A 76 -9.96 -4.06 -10.61
N LYS A 77 -10.87 -4.88 -11.13
CA LYS A 77 -10.50 -5.96 -12.05
C LYS A 77 -10.06 -5.36 -13.38
N ARG A 78 -8.77 -5.41 -13.69
CA ARG A 78 -8.21 -5.01 -14.99
C ARG A 78 -8.34 -6.12 -16.02
N TYR A 79 -8.07 -7.36 -15.59
CA TYR A 79 -8.15 -8.57 -16.41
C TYR A 79 -8.66 -9.75 -15.58
N SER A 80 -8.88 -10.90 -16.21
CA SER A 80 -9.36 -12.10 -15.51
C SER A 80 -8.45 -12.52 -14.35
N ARG A 81 -7.13 -12.32 -14.45
CA ARG A 81 -6.15 -12.66 -13.40
C ARG A 81 -5.46 -11.46 -12.76
N ILE A 82 -5.80 -10.23 -13.17
CA ILE A 82 -5.11 -9.01 -12.69
C ILE A 82 -6.12 -8.10 -12.01
N GLY A 83 -5.90 -7.83 -10.73
CA GLY A 83 -6.62 -6.82 -9.97
C GLY A 83 -5.70 -5.66 -9.59
N GLU A 84 -6.18 -4.44 -9.67
CA GLU A 84 -5.50 -3.26 -9.15
C GLU A 84 -6.10 -2.88 -7.79
N TYR A 85 -5.27 -2.35 -6.92
CA TYR A 85 -5.72 -1.71 -5.68
C TYR A 85 -4.86 -0.47 -5.39
N ASN A 86 -5.43 0.44 -4.63
CA ASN A 86 -4.73 1.61 -4.11
C ASN A 86 -4.93 1.64 -2.59
N PHE A 87 -3.94 2.14 -1.85
CA PHE A 87 -4.08 2.39 -0.42
C PHE A 87 -3.37 3.67 -0.01
N ILE A 88 -3.92 4.39 0.96
CA ILE A 88 -3.24 5.56 1.54
C ILE A 88 -2.07 5.07 2.38
N ARG A 89 -0.87 5.49 2.00
CA ARG A 89 0.35 5.18 2.75
C ARG A 89 0.52 6.15 3.91
N TYR A 90 0.42 7.45 3.62
CA TYR A 90 0.63 8.54 4.56
C TYR A 90 -0.45 9.62 4.43
N GLN A 91 -1.00 10.02 5.57
CA GLN A 91 -1.99 11.09 5.67
C GLN A 91 -1.81 11.87 6.98
N TYR A 92 -2.40 13.06 7.05
CA TYR A 92 -2.53 13.82 8.29
C TYR A 92 -3.88 14.52 8.33
N HIS A 93 -4.28 14.97 9.53
CA HIS A 93 -5.43 15.84 9.71
C HIS A 93 -4.96 17.24 10.10
N ASP A 94 -5.52 18.26 9.45
CA ASP A 94 -5.25 19.64 9.85
C ASP A 94 -6.02 20.04 11.12
N SER A 95 -5.85 21.28 11.57
CA SER A 95 -6.55 21.82 12.75
C SER A 95 -8.07 21.90 12.58
N SER A 96 -8.58 21.83 11.35
CA SER A 96 -10.00 21.76 11.02
C SER A 96 -10.49 20.31 10.88
N HIS A 97 -9.66 19.32 11.27
CA HIS A 97 -9.90 17.88 11.12
C HIS A 97 -10.03 17.41 9.67
N LYS A 98 -9.68 18.23 8.68
CA LYS A 98 -9.71 17.83 7.28
C LYS A 98 -8.55 16.87 7.00
N ARG A 99 -8.86 15.74 6.36
CA ARG A 99 -7.89 14.74 5.94
C ARG A 99 -7.10 15.25 4.73
N HIS A 100 -5.78 15.14 4.80
CA HIS A 100 -4.84 15.46 3.72
C HIS A 100 -3.96 14.25 3.44
N ILE A 101 -3.81 13.92 2.15
CA ILE A 101 -3.07 12.74 1.71
C ILE A 101 -1.66 13.17 1.31
N ILE A 102 -0.64 12.57 1.93
CA ILE A 102 0.76 12.82 1.58
C ILE A 102 1.18 11.85 0.47
N ALA A 103 0.81 10.58 0.60
CA ALA A 103 1.17 9.54 -0.35
C ALA A 103 0.15 8.40 -0.40
N LYS A 104 -0.07 7.85 -1.60
CA LYS A 104 -0.76 6.58 -1.84
C LYS A 104 0.20 5.54 -2.41
N VAL A 105 -0.15 4.27 -2.27
CA VAL A 105 0.51 3.17 -2.98
C VAL A 105 -0.49 2.57 -3.96
N LYS A 106 -0.05 2.37 -5.20
CA LYS A 106 -0.76 1.53 -6.18
C LYS A 106 -0.07 0.17 -6.27
N GLY A 107 -0.85 -0.88 -6.16
CA GLY A 107 -0.37 -2.25 -6.30
C GLY A 107 -1.29 -3.12 -7.15
N PHE A 108 -0.80 -4.31 -7.46
CA PHE A 108 -1.49 -5.27 -8.30
C PHE A 108 -1.50 -6.66 -7.67
N LYS A 109 -2.64 -7.34 -7.84
CA LYS A 109 -2.80 -8.75 -7.51
C LYS A 109 -2.80 -9.58 -8.77
N TYR A 110 -2.04 -10.67 -8.75
CA TYR A 110 -2.04 -11.66 -9.82
C TYR A 110 -2.57 -13.01 -9.35
N VAL A 111 -3.48 -13.60 -10.10
CA VAL A 111 -4.02 -14.93 -9.85
C VAL A 111 -3.23 -15.97 -10.65
N TYR A 112 -2.50 -16.81 -9.94
CA TYR A 112 -1.83 -17.98 -10.50
C TYR A 112 -2.77 -19.19 -10.41
N TYR A 113 -2.97 -19.86 -11.54
CA TYR A 113 -3.63 -21.16 -11.60
C TYR A 113 -2.57 -22.26 -11.74
N GLY A 114 -2.71 -23.32 -10.97
CA GLY A 114 -1.77 -24.43 -10.93
C GLY A 114 -2.05 -25.31 -9.72
N LEU A 115 -1.40 -26.48 -9.66
CA LEU A 115 -1.51 -27.38 -8.51
C LEU A 115 -0.42 -27.04 -7.50
N TRP A 116 -0.83 -26.56 -6.33
CA TRP A 116 0.04 -26.22 -5.22
C TRP A 116 -0.27 -27.13 -4.04
N LEU A 117 0.74 -27.74 -3.45
CA LEU A 117 0.60 -28.48 -2.20
C LEU A 117 0.65 -27.48 -1.04
N GLY A 118 -0.35 -27.52 -0.17
CA GLY A 118 -0.37 -26.78 1.10
C GLY A 118 -0.58 -27.73 2.27
N GLY A 119 -0.44 -27.22 3.48
CA GLY A 119 -0.52 -28.00 4.71
C GLY A 119 0.83 -28.07 5.43
N ASP A 120 0.82 -28.72 6.58
CA ASP A 120 2.01 -29.04 7.36
C ASP A 120 1.92 -30.48 7.87
N GLU A 121 2.99 -30.95 8.50
CA GLU A 121 3.12 -32.34 8.97
C GLU A 121 2.08 -32.73 10.04
N GLY A 122 1.45 -31.75 10.71
CA GLY A 122 0.46 -31.99 11.77
C GLY A 122 -1.01 -31.87 11.34
N GLY A 123 -1.30 -31.06 10.30
CA GLY A 123 -2.64 -30.78 9.80
C GLY A 123 -3.01 -31.51 8.50
N GLY A 124 -2.04 -32.19 7.88
CA GLY A 124 -2.21 -32.92 6.63
C GLY A 124 -2.06 -32.04 5.38
N PHE A 125 -1.76 -32.69 4.25
CA PHE A 125 -1.55 -32.00 2.98
C PHE A 125 -2.83 -31.87 2.17
N HIS A 126 -2.99 -30.74 1.49
CA HIS A 126 -4.11 -30.49 0.61
C HIS A 126 -3.72 -29.72 -0.65
N TRP A 127 -4.47 -29.94 -1.73
CA TRP A 127 -4.24 -29.28 -3.01
C TRP A 127 -4.93 -27.92 -3.06
N LYS A 128 -4.21 -26.92 -3.58
CA LYS A 128 -4.75 -25.61 -3.95
C LYS A 128 -4.58 -25.43 -5.45
N THR A 129 -5.66 -25.08 -6.14
CA THR A 129 -5.66 -24.84 -7.60
C THR A 129 -5.41 -23.37 -7.97
N LYS A 130 -5.38 -22.51 -6.96
CA LYS A 130 -5.30 -21.05 -7.09
C LYS A 130 -4.38 -20.48 -6.02
N LYS A 131 -3.49 -19.59 -6.42
CA LYS A 131 -2.67 -18.75 -5.54
C LYS A 131 -2.82 -17.29 -5.98
N VAL A 132 -2.93 -16.38 -5.02
CA VAL A 132 -2.96 -14.94 -5.30
C VAL A 132 -1.65 -14.35 -4.80
N GLY A 133 -0.90 -13.71 -5.69
CA GLY A 133 0.22 -12.87 -5.31
C GLY A 133 -0.21 -11.41 -5.23
N ASP A 134 0.37 -10.68 -4.29
CA ASP A 134 0.07 -9.28 -3.99
C ASP A 134 1.39 -8.50 -4.06
N TYR A 135 1.47 -7.53 -4.98
CA TYR A 135 2.73 -6.91 -5.35
C TYR A 135 2.59 -5.40 -5.58
N TYR A 136 3.57 -4.65 -5.09
CA TYR A 136 3.85 -3.26 -5.47
C TYR A 136 5.36 -3.02 -5.35
N LEU A 137 5.89 -2.09 -6.15
CA LEU A 137 7.31 -1.75 -6.13
C LEU A 137 7.56 -0.52 -5.26
N ASP A 138 8.02 -0.74 -4.04
CA ASP A 138 8.23 0.32 -3.05
C ASP A 138 9.27 1.38 -3.47
N ASN A 139 10.17 1.01 -4.38
CA ASN A 139 11.21 1.88 -4.91
C ASN A 139 10.76 2.71 -6.12
N ASN A 140 9.55 2.46 -6.65
CA ASN A 140 9.01 3.22 -7.78
C ASN A 140 8.20 4.39 -7.23
N ILE A 141 8.72 5.62 -7.38
CA ILE A 141 8.13 6.82 -6.77
C ILE A 141 7.69 7.78 -7.86
N PHE A 142 6.41 8.13 -7.85
CA PHE A 142 5.76 9.04 -8.78
C PHE A 142 5.38 10.33 -8.05
N TYR A 143 5.98 11.46 -8.44
CA TYR A 143 5.62 12.77 -7.91
C TYR A 143 4.51 13.38 -8.75
N ILE A 144 3.34 13.55 -8.14
CA ILE A 144 2.16 14.11 -8.81
C ILE A 144 2.21 15.63 -8.67
N LYS A 145 2.66 16.31 -9.73
CA LYS A 145 2.55 17.77 -9.84
C LYS A 145 1.10 18.11 -10.15
N ASP A 146 0.55 19.08 -9.42
CA ASP A 146 -0.83 19.57 -9.55
C ASP A 146 -1.93 18.56 -9.21
N ALA A 147 -1.75 17.80 -8.13
CA ALA A 147 -2.91 17.24 -7.47
C ALA A 147 -3.66 18.38 -6.79
N THR A 148 -4.66 18.95 -7.47
CA THR A 148 -5.79 19.48 -6.71
C THR A 148 -6.20 18.37 -5.76
N ASN A 149 -6.21 18.69 -4.46
CA ASN A 149 -6.87 17.85 -3.45
C ASN A 149 -8.35 17.81 -3.84
N ASP A 150 -8.68 16.99 -4.83
CA ASP A 150 -10.04 16.80 -5.29
C ASP A 150 -10.83 16.26 -4.10
N GLN A 151 -11.90 17.00 -3.87
CA GLN A 151 -12.70 17.11 -2.65
C GLN A 151 -13.39 15.81 -2.25
#